data_AF-A0A246GF63-F1
#
_entry.id   AF-A0A246GF63-F1
#
_cell.length_a   1.000
_cell.length_b   1.000
_cell.length_c   1.000
_cell.angle_alpha   90.00
_cell.angle_beta   90.00
_cell.angle_gamma   90.00
#
_symmetry.space_group_name_H-M   'P 1'
#
loop_
_entity.id
_entity.type
_entity.pdbx_description
1 polymer ?
#
loop_
_entity_poly.entity_id
_entity_poly.type
_entity_poly.pdbx_seq_one_letter_code
_entity_poly.pdbx_strand_id
1 'polypeptide(L)'
;MNYIIICAITFVGAGLTLFSGFGLGTILFPIFGLFFSVEIAITLTAIVHLLNNIFKFFLFRKNADRAIVLKFVLPAFIFSFLGAFLLNFLTDQNDLLEYNLANKVFKITLLKVLIGFLLILFALF
;
A
#
# COMPACT_ATOMS: atom_id res chain seq x y z
N MET A 1 0.25 22.55 4.85
CA MET A 1 1.27 21.96 5.74
C MET A 1 1.31 20.43 5.63
N ASN A 2 0.18 19.73 5.74
CA ASN A 2 0.12 18.26 5.68
C ASN A 2 0.68 17.65 4.38
N TYR A 3 0.41 18.23 3.20
CA TYR A 3 0.91 17.70 1.93
C TYR A 3 2.44 17.75 1.79
N ILE A 4 3.11 18.77 2.33
CA ILE A 4 4.57 18.89 2.27
C ILE A 4 5.20 17.74 3.07
N ILE A 5 4.65 17.42 4.25
CA ILE A 5 5.09 16.31 5.09
C ILE A 5 4.89 14.98 4.35
N ILE A 6 3.71 14.77 3.76
CA ILE A 6 3.40 13.56 2.97
C ILE A 6 4.40 13.41 1.82
N CYS A 7 4.67 14.48 1.06
CA CYS A 7 5.64 14.46 -0.04
C CYS A 7 7.07 14.17 0.45
N ALA A 8 7.50 14.80 1.53
CA ALA A 8 8.84 14.61 2.10
C ALA A 8 9.03 13.17 2.60
N ILE A 9 8.07 12.63 3.36
CA ILE A 9 8.12 11.25 3.85
C ILE A 9 8.09 10.27 2.68
N THR A 10 7.24 10.54 1.67
CA THR A 10 7.18 9.72 0.45
C THR A 10 8.51 9.69 -0.28
N PHE A 11 9.14 10.85 -0.43
CA PHE A 11 10.45 10.98 -1.07
C PHE A 11 11.54 10.22 -0.31
N VAL A 12 11.61 10.41 1.02
CA VAL A 12 12.57 9.69 1.88
C VAL A 12 12.33 8.19 1.84
N GLY A 13 11.07 7.75 1.96
CA GLY A 13 10.71 6.33 1.89
C GLY A 13 11.07 5.71 0.54
N ALA A 14 10.79 6.39 -0.57
CA ALA A 14 11.20 5.96 -1.91
C ALA A 14 12.73 5.85 -2.02
N GLY A 15 13.48 6.83 -1.50
CA GLY A 15 14.94 6.81 -1.48
C GLY A 15 15.53 5.67 -0.64
N LEU A 16 15.02 5.44 0.58
CA LEU A 16 15.47 4.33 1.44
C LEU A 16 15.23 2.97 0.79
N THR A 17 14.10 2.82 0.11
CA THR A 17 13.69 1.56 -0.53
C THR A 17 14.24 1.37 -1.93
N LEU A 18 14.96 2.38 -2.45
CA LEU A 18 15.76 2.26 -3.66
C LEU A 18 16.90 1.26 -3.45
N PHE A 19 17.59 1.34 -2.31
CA PHE A 19 18.71 0.49 -1.96
C PHE A 19 18.28 -0.88 -1.43
N SER A 20 17.26 -0.93 -0.58
CA SER A 20 16.78 -2.21 -0.03
C SER A 20 15.98 -3.04 -1.05
N GLY A 21 15.41 -2.40 -2.06
CA GLY A 21 14.52 -3.03 -3.04
C GLY A 21 13.15 -3.44 -2.50
N PHE A 22 12.87 -3.28 -1.21
CA PHE A 22 11.67 -3.78 -0.53
C PHE A 22 11.10 -2.79 0.50
N GLY A 23 9.85 -3.00 0.94
CA GLY A 23 9.28 -2.38 2.15
C GLY A 23 8.62 -1.01 1.96
N LEU A 24 8.63 -0.45 0.74
CA LEU A 24 8.01 0.85 0.48
C LEU A 24 6.50 0.84 0.76
N GLY A 25 5.81 -0.22 0.36
CA GLY A 25 4.39 -0.38 0.69
C GLY A 25 4.13 -0.43 2.19
N THR A 26 4.97 -1.16 2.93
CA THR A 26 4.89 -1.32 4.39
C THR A 26 5.12 -0.02 5.14
N ILE A 27 6.00 0.85 4.63
CA ILE A 27 6.28 2.15 5.25
C ILE A 27 5.16 3.15 4.93
N LEU A 28 4.75 3.26 3.66
CA LEU A 28 3.85 4.32 3.23
C LEU A 28 2.40 4.09 3.64
N PHE A 29 1.94 2.84 3.68
CA PHE A 29 0.56 2.54 4.05
C PHE A 29 0.15 3.09 5.43
N PRO A 30 0.86 2.78 6.54
CA PRO A 30 0.50 3.31 7.85
C PRO A 30 0.61 4.85 7.90
N ILE A 31 1.56 5.43 7.17
CA ILE A 31 1.74 6.89 7.12
C ILE A 31 0.55 7.55 6.41
N PHE A 32 0.15 7.05 5.24
CA PHE A 32 -1.04 7.56 4.54
C PHE A 32 -2.31 7.29 5.33
N GLY A 33 -2.40 6.19 6.08
CA GLY A 33 -3.51 5.89 6.97
C GLY A 33 -3.71 6.90 8.11
N LEU A 34 -2.70 7.70 8.45
CA LEU A 34 -2.84 8.81 9.41
C LEU A 34 -3.58 10.02 8.80
N PHE A 35 -3.58 10.16 7.47
CA PHE A 35 -4.11 11.33 6.79
C PHE A 35 -5.34 11.04 5.92
N PHE A 36 -5.53 9.79 5.50
CA PHE A 36 -6.55 9.38 4.54
C PHE A 36 -7.33 8.15 5.01
N SER A 37 -8.47 7.88 4.37
CA SER A 37 -9.21 6.63 4.57
C SER A 37 -8.33 5.43 4.13
N VAL A 38 -8.64 4.24 4.66
CA VAL A 38 -7.87 3.01 4.37
C VAL A 38 -7.78 2.75 2.87
N GLU A 39 -8.88 2.91 2.14
CA GLU A 39 -8.91 2.73 0.69
C GLU A 39 -7.98 3.72 -0.04
N ILE A 40 -8.08 5.01 0.29
CA ILE A 40 -7.24 6.05 -0.32
C ILE A 40 -5.77 5.80 0.04
N ALA A 41 -5.47 5.41 1.28
CA ALA A 41 -4.13 5.10 1.73
C ALA A 41 -3.53 3.90 0.96
N ILE A 42 -4.29 2.82 0.75
CA ILE A 42 -3.85 1.68 -0.07
C ILE A 42 -3.60 2.12 -1.51
N THR A 43 -4.53 2.91 -2.08
CA THR A 43 -4.44 3.39 -3.47
C THR A 43 -3.21 4.26 -3.70
N LEU A 44 -2.98 5.25 -2.83
CA LEU A 44 -1.80 6.12 -2.89
C LEU A 44 -0.51 5.31 -2.71
N THR A 45 -0.51 4.35 -1.78
CA THR A 45 0.64 3.45 -1.57
C THR A 45 0.95 2.66 -2.84
N ALA A 46 -0.07 2.10 -3.50
CA ALA A 46 0.10 1.35 -4.74
C ALA A 46 0.65 2.23 -5.88
N ILE A 47 0.15 3.45 -6.04
CA ILE A 47 0.63 4.40 -7.06
C ILE A 47 2.10 4.73 -6.83
N VAL A 48 2.46 5.13 -5.62
CA VAL A 48 3.85 5.48 -5.29
C VAL A 48 4.77 4.26 -5.46
N HIS A 49 4.30 3.08 -5.05
CA HIS A 49 5.05 1.83 -5.22
C HIS A 49 5.30 1.51 -6.69
N LEU A 50 4.28 1.65 -7.53
CA LEU A 50 4.37 1.45 -8.98
C LEU A 50 5.38 2.41 -9.60
N LEU A 51 5.26 3.71 -9.32
CA LEU A 51 6.16 4.73 -9.87
C LEU A 51 7.62 4.49 -9.42
N ASN A 52 7.84 4.17 -8.15
CA ASN A 52 9.17 3.85 -7.63
C ASN A 52 9.77 2.60 -8.31
N ASN A 53 8.96 1.57 -8.54
CA ASN A 53 9.42 0.35 -9.20
C ASN A 53 9.67 0.53 -10.70
N ILE A 54 8.87 1.34 -11.39
CA ILE A 54 9.11 1.72 -12.78
C ILE A 54 10.44 2.48 -12.88
N PHE A 55 10.67 3.46 -11.99
CA PHE A 55 11.93 4.20 -11.93
C PHE A 55 13.14 3.27 -11.72
N LYS A 56 13.07 2.38 -10.72
CA LYS A 56 14.09 1.35 -10.48
C LYS A 56 14.33 0.46 -11.69
N PHE A 57 13.25 -0.01 -12.33
CA PHE A 57 13.35 -0.85 -13.51
C PHE A 57 14.12 -0.13 -14.62
N PHE A 58 13.80 1.13 -14.93
CA PHE A 58 14.55 1.88 -15.94
C PHE A 58 16.02 2.08 -15.61
N LEU A 59 16.34 2.33 -14.33
CA LEU A 59 17.71 2.52 -13.87
C LEU A 59 18.54 1.23 -13.97
N PHE A 60 17.94 0.08 -13.64
CA PHE A 60 18.66 -1.20 -13.51
C PHE A 60 18.35 -2.22 -14.62
N ARG A 61 17.52 -1.88 -15.63
CA ARG A 61 17.05 -2.83 -16.66
C ARG A 61 18.15 -3.61 -17.39
N LYS A 62 19.34 -3.01 -17.57
CA LYS A 62 20.46 -3.66 -18.30
C LYS A 62 21.00 -4.88 -17.56
N ASN A 63 20.86 -4.90 -16.23
CA ASN A 63 21.35 -5.96 -15.36
C ASN A 63 20.21 -6.80 -14.77
N ALA A 64 18.97 -6.61 -15.26
CA ALA A 64 17.82 -7.34 -14.75
C ALA A 64 17.85 -8.80 -15.21
N ASP A 65 17.76 -9.72 -14.25
CA ASP A 65 17.63 -11.15 -14.53
C ASP A 65 16.25 -11.44 -15.13
N ARG A 66 16.20 -11.96 -16.36
CA ARG A 66 14.96 -12.26 -17.09
C ARG A 66 14.11 -13.32 -16.39
N ALA A 67 14.72 -14.30 -15.74
CA ALA A 67 14.00 -15.34 -15.01
C ALA A 67 13.30 -14.76 -13.78
N ILE A 68 13.95 -13.85 -13.05
CA ILE A 68 13.33 -13.14 -11.91
C ILE A 68 12.19 -12.25 -12.40
N VAL A 69 12.39 -11.50 -13.48
CA VAL A 69 11.32 -10.66 -14.05
C VAL A 69 10.07 -11.49 -14.38
N LEU A 70 10.23 -12.64 -15.04
CA LEU A 70 9.11 -13.49 -15.40
C LEU A 70 8.46 -14.19 -14.19
N LYS A 71 9.24 -14.68 -13.23
CA LYS A 71 8.72 -15.43 -12.08
C LYS A 71 8.17 -14.54 -10.96
N PHE A 72 8.59 -13.28 -10.89
CA PHE A 72 8.20 -12.36 -9.83
C PHE A 72 7.33 -11.22 -10.33
N VAL A 73 7.77 -10.48 -11.35
CA VAL A 73 7.07 -9.27 -11.80
C VAL A 73 5.75 -9.62 -12.49
N LEU A 74 5.73 -10.63 -13.35
CA LEU A 74 4.51 -11.01 -14.07
C LEU A 74 3.41 -11.51 -13.11
N PRO A 75 3.66 -12.45 -12.18
CA PRO A 75 2.67 -12.80 -11.18
C PRO A 75 2.26 -11.61 -10.31
N ALA A 76 3.21 -10.82 -9.81
CA ALA A 76 2.90 -9.67 -8.97
C ALA A 76 2.01 -8.66 -9.70
N PHE A 77 2.24 -8.42 -10.98
CA PHE A 77 1.40 -7.57 -11.81
C PHE A 77 -0.02 -8.12 -11.91
N ILE A 78 -0.20 -9.39 -12.27
CA ILE A 78 -1.53 -10.03 -12.37
C ILE A 78 -2.28 -9.97 -11.02
N PHE A 79 -1.61 -10.35 -9.94
CA PHE A 79 -2.22 -10.33 -8.60
C PHE A 79 -2.47 -8.91 -8.09
N SER A 80 -1.75 -7.90 -8.57
CA SER A 80 -2.04 -6.50 -8.22
C SER A 80 -3.39 -6.03 -8.77
N PHE A 81 -3.77 -6.45 -9.99
CA PHE A 81 -5.11 -6.19 -10.52
C PHE A 81 -6.18 -6.94 -9.74
N LEU A 82 -5.94 -8.21 -9.39
CA LEU A 82 -6.86 -8.98 -8.57
C LEU A 82 -7.05 -8.33 -7.19
N GLY A 83 -5.98 -7.84 -6.57
CA GLY A 83 -6.02 -7.09 -5.33
C GLY A 83 -6.78 -5.77 -5.45
N ALA A 84 -6.59 -5.02 -6.54
CA ALA A 84 -7.32 -3.78 -6.79
C ALA A 84 -8.83 -4.03 -7.02
N PHE A 85 -9.17 -5.08 -7.77
CA PHE A 85 -10.56 -5.51 -7.96
C PHE A 85 -11.21 -5.89 -6.63
N LEU A 86 -10.51 -6.70 -5.82
CA LEU A 86 -11.00 -7.11 -4.50
C LEU A 86 -11.15 -5.92 -3.55
N LEU A 87 -10.22 -4.96 -3.58
CA LEU A 87 -10.32 -3.72 -2.80
C LEU A 87 -11.60 -2.96 -3.16
N ASN A 88 -11.86 -2.74 -4.45
CA ASN A 88 -13.06 -2.05 -4.91
C ASN A 88 -14.34 -2.78 -4.49
N PHE A 89 -14.39 -4.11 -4.61
CA PHE A 89 -15.52 -4.93 -4.14
C PHE A 89 -15.78 -4.81 -2.63
N LEU A 90 -14.73 -4.61 -1.84
CA LEU A 90 -14.80 -4.48 -0.38
C LEU A 90 -15.09 -3.05 0.10
N THR A 91 -14.83 -2.03 -0.72
CA THR A 91 -15.08 -0.61 -0.37
C THR A 91 -16.58 -0.34 -0.17
N ASP A 92 -17.44 -0.86 -1.04
CA ASP A 92 -18.87 -0.52 -1.07
C ASP A 92 -19.74 -1.36 -0.10
N GLN A 93 -19.11 -2.09 0.83
CA GLN A 93 -19.83 -2.95 1.77
C GLN A 93 -20.35 -2.16 2.98
N ASN A 94 -21.53 -2.55 3.47
CA ASN A 94 -22.16 -1.97 4.66
C ASN A 94 -21.22 -2.01 5.88
N ASP A 95 -21.37 -1.01 6.75
CA ASP A 95 -20.68 -0.98 8.04
C ASP A 95 -21.12 -2.20 8.86
N LEU A 96 -20.14 -2.97 9.37
CA LEU A 96 -20.43 -4.15 10.20
C LEU A 96 -20.89 -3.72 11.59
N LEU A 97 -20.19 -2.72 12.15
CA LEU A 97 -20.42 -2.18 13.48
C LEU A 97 -20.08 -0.70 13.50
N GLU A 98 -20.88 0.07 14.21
CA GLU A 98 -20.63 1.48 14.50
C GLU A 98 -20.55 1.66 16.01
N TYR A 99 -19.56 2.42 16.49
CA TYR A 99 -19.44 2.77 17.90
C TYR A 99 -19.05 4.23 18.06
N ASN A 100 -19.46 4.82 19.18
CA ASN A 100 -19.15 6.20 19.52
C ASN A 100 -18.06 6.25 20.57
N LEU A 101 -17.03 7.06 20.33
CA LEU A 101 -15.94 7.30 21.28
C LEU A 101 -15.55 8.77 21.24
N ALA A 102 -15.54 9.42 22.40
CA ALA A 102 -15.16 10.85 22.55
C ALA A 102 -15.88 11.79 21.55
N ASN A 103 -17.20 11.64 21.41
CA ASN A 103 -18.06 12.38 20.47
C ASN A 103 -17.68 12.19 18.98
N LYS A 104 -16.92 11.15 18.65
CA LYS A 104 -16.65 10.74 17.27
C LYS A 104 -17.30 9.39 17.00
N VAL A 105 -17.87 9.28 15.80
CA VAL A 105 -18.43 8.04 15.27
C VAL A 105 -17.31 7.26 14.59
N PHE A 106 -17.13 6.01 14.99
CA PHE A 106 -16.19 5.08 14.38
C PHE A 106 -16.93 3.92 13.75
N LYS A 107 -16.60 3.66 12.48
CA LYS A 107 -17.20 2.60 11.67
C LYS A 107 -16.20 1.50 11.42
N ILE A 108 -16.59 0.27 11.73
CA ILE A 108 -15.83 -0.95 11.44
C ILE A 108 -16.43 -1.55 10.16
N THR A 109 -15.65 -1.56 9.09
CA THR A 109 -16.01 -2.18 7.82
C THR A 109 -15.26 -3.50 7.63
N LEU A 110 -15.77 -4.37 6.77
CA LEU A 110 -15.09 -5.62 6.43
C LEU A 110 -13.66 -5.36 5.91
N LEU A 111 -13.48 -4.31 5.09
CA LEU A 111 -12.18 -3.88 4.60
C LEU A 111 -11.20 -3.59 5.76
N LYS A 112 -11.62 -2.83 6.78
CA LYS A 112 -10.76 -2.48 7.93
C LYS A 112 -10.36 -3.72 8.73
N VAL A 113 -11.26 -4.67 8.91
CA VAL A 113 -10.98 -5.93 9.62
C VAL A 113 -9.95 -6.77 8.87
N LEU A 114 -10.14 -6.95 7.56
CA LEU A 114 -9.21 -7.73 6.73
C LEU A 114 -7.82 -7.11 6.69
N ILE A 115 -7.73 -5.78 6.52
CA ILE A 115 -6.45 -5.08 6.52
C ILE A 115 -5.77 -5.15 7.89
N GLY A 116 -6.53 -4.97 8.98
CA GLY A 116 -6.00 -5.11 10.34
C GLY A 116 -5.44 -6.52 10.60
N PHE A 117 -6.15 -7.56 10.16
CA PHE A 117 -5.69 -8.94 10.25
C PHE A 117 -4.41 -9.17 9.43
N LEU A 118 -4.34 -8.67 8.18
CA LEU A 118 -3.15 -8.75 7.34
C LEU A 118 -1.94 -8.08 7.98
N LEU A 119 -2.12 -6.90 8.59
CA LEU A 119 -1.04 -6.20 9.28
C LEU A 119 -0.53 -6.98 10.49
N ILE A 120 -1.42 -7.58 11.28
CA ILE A 120 -1.03 -8.43 12.41
C ILE A 120 -0.24 -9.65 11.91
N LEU A 121 -0.73 -10.29 10.84
CA LEU A 121 -0.05 -11.44 10.26
C LEU A 121 1.35 -11.07 9.75
N PHE A 122 1.50 -9.97 9.00
CA PHE A 122 2.81 -9.50 8.53
C PHE A 122 3.73 -8.99 9.64
N ALA A 123 3.19 -8.61 10.80
CA ALA A 123 4.01 -8.23 11.95
C ALA A 123 4.57 -9.44 12.71
N LEU A 124 3.94 -10.62 12.56
CA LEU A 124 4.32 -11.85 13.26
C LEU A 124 5.27 -12.74 12.44
N PHE A 125 5.33 -12.58 11.12
CA PHE A 125 6.13 -13.40 10.19
C PHE A 125 6.94 -12.51 9.26
#